data_AF-A0A7Z9LBD7-F1
#
_entry.id   AF-A0A7Z9LBD7-F1
#
_cell.length_a   1.000
_cell.length_b   1.000
_cell.length_c   1.000
_cell.angle_alpha   90.00
_cell.angle_beta   90.00
_cell.angle_gamma   90.00
#
_symmetry.space_group_name_H-M   'P 1'
#
loop_
_entity.id
_entity.type
_entity.pdbx_description
1 polymer ?
#
loop_
_entity_poly.entity_id
_entity_poly.type
_entity_poly.pdbx_seq_one_letter_code
_entity_poly.pdbx_strand_id
1 'polypeptide(L)'
;MTVKTTILALILALSGAGSLFGQQTNGEFRRGDCQVDGRVDLADVVVVIKYLFQIPPSTPLCLDAFDANDDGVVDVGDLVEILNFVALDGTLPAPVGSCGFDPTADGLFCDVPCDPPTATTPSTDHRIDLNYAVIFPLEWLVSVTIDTPDPLAGFSLGICHDPADLMLVDISFGNDLAPIQPEFAASIVLLDGFTSYVLVSLFGSQTLPAGTSLEMFVLTYVTGIVAPSPTMQICPCDTLGTNPVTLLMVDGDGNPIVPTTSCLGHPTPPPSGMFARGDCNDSGSFDISDGIFLLDYLFGQTQTVNCADTCDCNDDGSMNIADVVYALAYLFNGGPELPDPFQVICGPDPTDDALDCASYYCF
;
A
#
# COMPACT_ATOMS: atom_id res chain seq x y z
N MET A 1 4.65 35.96 -88.30
CA MET A 1 4.52 34.97 -89.38
C MET A 1 4.47 33.59 -88.76
N THR A 2 3.34 32.95 -88.97
CA THR A 2 2.94 31.57 -88.70
C THR A 2 4.06 30.55 -88.88
N VAL A 3 4.24 29.63 -87.93
CA VAL A 3 4.47 28.22 -88.28
C VAL A 3 3.54 27.36 -87.42
N LYS A 4 2.70 26.63 -88.13
CA LYS A 4 1.61 25.74 -87.71
C LYS A 4 2.14 24.29 -87.73
N THR A 5 1.45 23.42 -86.98
CA THR A 5 1.17 21.97 -87.27
C THR A 5 2.35 20.97 -87.16
N THR A 6 2.29 19.78 -86.54
CA THR A 6 1.21 18.93 -85.99
C THR A 6 1.80 17.70 -85.24
N ILE A 7 1.15 17.29 -84.12
CA ILE A 7 0.76 15.92 -83.68
C ILE A 7 1.83 14.86 -83.30
N LEU A 8 1.83 14.36 -82.04
CA LEU A 8 1.24 13.05 -81.62
C LEU A 8 1.27 12.86 -80.07
N ALA A 9 0.28 12.14 -79.56
CA ALA A 9 -0.22 12.03 -78.17
C ALA A 9 0.67 11.38 -77.09
N LEU A 10 0.45 11.74 -75.82
CA LEU A 10 0.22 10.75 -74.75
C LEU A 10 -0.66 11.32 -73.60
N ILE A 11 -1.41 10.40 -73.01
CA ILE A 11 -2.63 10.45 -72.17
C ILE A 11 -2.33 10.63 -70.65
N LEU A 12 -3.26 11.29 -69.92
CA LEU A 12 -3.64 11.27 -68.47
C LEU A 12 -2.54 11.14 -67.38
N ALA A 13 -2.58 11.79 -66.21
CA ALA A 13 -3.72 12.01 -65.32
C ALA A 13 -3.49 13.17 -64.33
N LEU A 14 -4.59 13.85 -63.98
CA LEU A 14 -4.76 14.63 -62.75
C LEU A 14 -5.15 13.65 -61.62
N SER A 15 -4.40 13.64 -60.52
CA SER A 15 -4.85 13.25 -59.17
C SER A 15 -3.76 13.71 -58.21
N GLY A 16 -4.01 14.74 -57.41
CA GLY A 16 -4.55 14.53 -56.08
C GLY A 16 -3.40 14.59 -55.08
N ALA A 17 -2.96 15.80 -54.74
CA ALA A 17 -2.12 16.02 -53.57
C ALA A 17 -3.00 15.93 -52.33
N GLY A 18 -3.37 14.70 -51.96
CA GLY A 18 -3.85 14.41 -50.62
C GLY A 18 -2.64 14.46 -49.69
N SER A 19 -2.65 15.43 -48.78
CA SER A 19 -1.81 15.37 -47.58
C SER A 19 -2.14 14.06 -46.88
N LEU A 20 -1.18 13.15 -46.77
CA LEU A 20 -1.27 11.99 -45.89
C LEU A 20 -1.13 12.49 -44.45
N PHE A 21 -2.19 13.10 -43.92
CA PHE A 21 -2.41 13.08 -42.47
C PHE A 21 -2.67 11.61 -42.12
N GLY A 22 -2.02 11.11 -41.07
CA GLY A 22 -2.34 9.81 -40.49
C GLY A 22 -3.86 9.71 -40.36
N GLN A 23 -4.42 8.58 -40.76
CA GLN A 23 -5.84 8.34 -40.65
C GLN A 23 -6.20 8.41 -39.16
N GLN A 24 -6.80 9.53 -38.70
CA GLN A 24 -7.52 9.60 -37.44
C GLN A 24 -8.57 8.51 -37.49
N THR A 25 -8.32 7.40 -36.82
CA THR A 25 -9.32 6.38 -36.59
C THR A 25 -10.04 6.78 -35.32
N ASN A 26 -11.33 7.13 -35.39
CA ASN A 26 -12.17 7.03 -34.19
C ASN A 26 -12.30 5.52 -33.88
N GLY A 27 -11.29 5.00 -33.20
CA GLY A 27 -11.14 3.59 -32.87
C GLY A 27 -12.03 3.20 -31.71
N GLU A 28 -12.16 1.91 -31.46
CA GLU A 28 -12.71 1.46 -30.18
C GLU A 28 -11.79 1.93 -29.04
N PHE A 29 -12.35 2.22 -27.88
CA PHE A 29 -11.64 2.61 -26.66
C PHE A 29 -12.35 2.07 -25.41
N ARG A 30 -11.75 2.30 -24.24
CA ARG A 30 -12.38 2.14 -22.92
C ARG A 30 -12.41 3.50 -22.26
N ARG A 31 -13.59 3.96 -21.88
CA ARG A 31 -13.76 5.24 -21.18
C ARG A 31 -13.04 5.18 -19.84
N GLY A 32 -12.24 6.20 -19.55
CA GLY A 32 -11.37 6.27 -18.37
C GLY A 32 -10.00 5.63 -18.50
N ASP A 33 -9.72 4.81 -19.54
CA ASP A 33 -8.40 4.19 -19.78
C ASP A 33 -7.50 5.14 -20.57
N CYS A 34 -7.03 6.16 -19.87
CA CYS A 34 -6.34 7.33 -20.44
C CYS A 34 -4.93 6.98 -20.92
N GLN A 35 -4.33 5.96 -20.31
CA GLN A 35 -3.02 5.44 -20.70
C GLN A 35 -3.09 4.31 -21.75
N VAL A 36 -4.29 3.83 -22.08
CA VAL A 36 -4.55 2.74 -23.05
C VAL A 36 -3.79 1.46 -22.68
N ASP A 37 -3.78 1.12 -21.39
CA ASP A 37 -3.14 -0.09 -20.88
C ASP A 37 -4.15 -1.22 -20.58
N GLY A 38 -5.43 -0.96 -20.86
CA GLY A 38 -6.55 -1.87 -20.71
C GLY A 38 -7.18 -1.85 -19.32
N ARG A 39 -6.75 -0.95 -18.43
CA ARG A 39 -7.28 -0.79 -17.07
C ARG A 39 -7.85 0.62 -16.90
N VAL A 40 -8.72 0.77 -15.92
CA VAL A 40 -9.20 2.08 -15.46
C VAL A 40 -8.92 2.11 -13.97
N ASP A 41 -7.82 2.74 -13.58
CA ASP A 41 -7.32 2.74 -12.22
C ASP A 41 -6.72 4.10 -11.81
N LEU A 42 -5.99 4.13 -10.69
CA LEU A 42 -5.47 5.37 -10.15
C LEU A 42 -4.40 6.01 -11.05
N ALA A 43 -3.72 5.24 -11.90
CA ALA A 43 -2.73 5.78 -12.83
C ALA A 43 -3.40 6.68 -13.89
N ASP A 44 -4.59 6.30 -14.37
CA ASP A 44 -5.39 7.12 -15.28
C ASP A 44 -5.75 8.48 -14.67
N VAL A 45 -6.11 8.48 -13.38
CA VAL A 45 -6.40 9.71 -12.63
C VAL A 45 -5.19 10.66 -12.63
N VAL A 46 -4.00 10.12 -12.38
CA VAL A 46 -2.75 10.92 -12.38
C VAL A 46 -2.43 11.44 -13.78
N VAL A 47 -2.64 10.64 -14.82
CA VAL A 47 -2.43 11.04 -16.22
C VAL A 47 -3.40 12.15 -16.64
N VAL A 48 -4.66 12.10 -16.20
CA VAL A 48 -5.65 13.17 -16.44
C VAL A 48 -5.26 14.46 -15.73
N ILE A 49 -4.82 14.39 -14.46
CA ILE A 49 -4.28 15.55 -13.73
C ILE A 49 -3.13 16.18 -14.53
N LYS A 50 -2.18 15.36 -15.00
CA LYS A 50 -1.03 15.83 -15.77
C LYS A 50 -1.44 16.51 -17.09
N TYR A 51 -2.44 15.97 -17.78
CA TYR A 51 -3.01 16.59 -18.97
C TYR A 51 -3.66 17.95 -18.67
N LEU A 52 -4.59 18.00 -17.72
CA LEU A 52 -5.36 19.20 -17.38
C LEU A 52 -4.47 20.35 -16.91
N PHE A 53 -3.43 20.04 -16.14
CA PHE A 53 -2.50 21.04 -15.60
C PHE A 53 -1.21 21.19 -16.41
N GLN A 54 -1.13 20.59 -17.61
CA GLN A 54 0.00 20.69 -18.53
C GLN A 54 1.35 20.28 -17.89
N ILE A 55 1.32 19.28 -17.02
CA ILE A 55 2.49 18.71 -16.35
C ILE A 55 3.04 17.57 -17.21
N PRO A 56 4.28 17.66 -17.75
CA PRO A 56 4.83 16.59 -18.57
C PRO A 56 5.00 15.24 -17.82
N PRO A 57 4.86 14.10 -18.50
CA PRO A 57 4.25 13.93 -19.84
C PRO A 57 2.73 14.22 -19.81
N SER A 58 2.25 14.96 -20.83
CA SER A 58 0.85 15.41 -20.92
C SER A 58 0.23 15.20 -22.31
N THR A 59 0.84 14.37 -23.16
CA THR A 59 0.28 14.07 -24.48
C THR A 59 -0.67 12.88 -24.38
N PRO A 60 -2.00 13.09 -24.54
CA PRO A 60 -2.98 12.00 -24.41
C PRO A 60 -2.88 11.09 -25.63
N LEU A 61 -3.06 9.78 -25.40
CA LEU A 61 -3.13 8.80 -26.48
C LEU A 61 -4.54 8.66 -27.04
N CYS A 62 -5.55 8.88 -26.20
CA CYS A 62 -6.96 8.66 -26.52
C CYS A 62 -7.82 9.72 -25.83
N LEU A 63 -8.24 10.76 -26.56
CA LEU A 63 -9.03 11.84 -25.95
C LEU A 63 -10.44 11.39 -25.56
N ASP A 64 -11.03 10.42 -26.27
CA ASP A 64 -12.33 9.86 -25.88
C ASP A 64 -12.26 9.13 -24.54
N ALA A 65 -11.11 8.55 -24.19
CA ALA A 65 -10.92 7.94 -22.87
C ALA A 65 -10.81 9.00 -21.76
N PHE A 66 -10.25 10.17 -22.07
CA PHE A 66 -10.14 11.29 -21.15
C PHE A 66 -11.47 12.01 -20.91
N ASP A 67 -12.40 11.99 -21.87
CA ASP A 67 -13.77 12.48 -21.68
C ASP A 67 -14.60 11.41 -20.97
N ALA A 68 -14.43 11.33 -19.65
CA ALA A 68 -15.04 10.30 -18.82
C ALA A 68 -16.49 10.57 -18.49
N ASN A 69 -16.92 11.83 -18.49
CA ASN A 69 -18.32 12.19 -18.24
C ASN A 69 -19.18 12.25 -19.53
N ASP A 70 -18.55 12.10 -20.70
CA ASP A 70 -19.19 11.98 -22.01
C ASP A 70 -19.92 13.27 -22.45
N ASP A 71 -19.31 14.43 -22.16
CA ASP A 71 -19.86 15.75 -22.48
C ASP A 71 -19.22 16.42 -23.72
N GLY A 72 -18.22 15.78 -24.32
CA GLY A 72 -17.49 16.20 -25.50
C GLY A 72 -16.35 17.17 -25.23
N VAL A 73 -15.97 17.38 -23.96
CA VAL A 73 -14.90 18.28 -23.55
C VAL A 73 -14.07 17.65 -22.44
N VAL A 74 -12.76 17.50 -22.68
CA VAL A 74 -11.84 17.08 -21.60
C VAL A 74 -11.56 18.23 -20.63
N ASP A 75 -12.12 18.16 -19.42
CA ASP A 75 -11.90 19.10 -18.34
C ASP A 75 -11.89 18.46 -16.93
N VAL A 76 -12.05 19.26 -15.88
CA VAL A 76 -12.02 18.77 -14.49
C VAL A 76 -13.23 17.89 -14.14
N GLY A 77 -14.32 17.95 -14.90
CA GLY A 77 -15.46 17.08 -14.77
C GLY A 77 -15.10 15.62 -15.01
N ASP A 78 -14.20 15.35 -15.96
CA ASP A 78 -13.74 14.00 -16.26
C ASP A 78 -12.85 13.42 -15.17
N LEU A 79 -11.96 14.27 -14.63
CA LEU A 79 -11.13 13.89 -13.49
C LEU A 79 -12.01 13.42 -12.32
N VAL A 80 -13.08 14.16 -12.04
CA VAL A 80 -14.03 13.80 -10.98
C VAL A 80 -14.73 12.48 -11.31
N GLU A 81 -15.11 12.25 -12.57
CA GLU A 81 -15.85 11.07 -12.97
C GLU A 81 -14.99 9.79 -12.92
N ILE A 82 -13.73 9.85 -13.38
CA ILE A 82 -12.78 8.73 -13.25
C ILE A 82 -12.49 8.46 -11.78
N LEU A 83 -12.28 9.50 -10.98
CA LEU A 83 -12.02 9.34 -9.54
C LEU A 83 -13.22 8.72 -8.81
N ASN A 84 -14.44 9.13 -9.16
CA ASN A 84 -15.67 8.53 -8.64
C ASN A 84 -15.75 7.04 -8.99
N PHE A 85 -15.45 6.69 -10.24
CA PHE A 85 -15.45 5.31 -10.70
C PHE A 85 -14.40 4.44 -9.99
N VAL A 86 -13.17 4.95 -9.88
CA VAL A 86 -12.03 4.20 -9.33
C VAL A 86 -12.13 4.06 -7.81
N ALA A 87 -12.52 5.13 -7.10
CA ALA A 87 -12.37 5.21 -5.64
C ALA A 87 -13.69 5.24 -4.84
N LEU A 88 -14.84 5.52 -5.47
CA LEU A 88 -16.10 5.82 -4.78
C LEU A 88 -17.30 4.99 -5.28
N ASP A 89 -17.04 3.79 -5.83
CA ASP A 89 -18.06 2.87 -6.39
C ASP A 89 -18.98 3.53 -7.45
N GLY A 90 -18.47 4.54 -8.15
CA GLY A 90 -19.15 5.20 -9.26
C GLY A 90 -19.25 4.32 -10.51
N THR A 91 -19.90 4.85 -11.56
CA THR A 91 -20.06 4.17 -12.85
C THR A 91 -19.71 5.12 -13.98
N LEU A 92 -18.96 4.66 -14.98
CA LEU A 92 -18.70 5.44 -16.20
C LEU A 92 -19.77 5.20 -17.28
N PRO A 93 -20.05 6.18 -18.15
CA PRO A 93 -20.75 5.98 -19.41
C PRO A 93 -20.02 4.98 -20.31
N ALA A 94 -20.77 4.23 -21.14
CA ALA A 94 -20.17 3.30 -22.10
C ALA A 94 -19.22 4.03 -23.09
N PRO A 95 -18.15 3.38 -23.58
CA PRO A 95 -17.76 1.98 -23.40
C PRO A 95 -16.90 1.74 -22.14
N VAL A 96 -17.32 0.84 -21.23
CA VAL A 96 -16.58 0.50 -19.99
C VAL A 96 -16.21 -0.98 -19.97
N GLY A 97 -14.99 -1.30 -19.52
CA GLY A 97 -14.50 -2.66 -19.30
C GLY A 97 -14.14 -3.45 -20.55
N SER A 98 -14.92 -3.33 -21.63
CA SER A 98 -14.58 -3.83 -22.98
C SER A 98 -14.41 -2.67 -23.94
N CYS A 99 -13.53 -2.83 -24.92
CA CYS A 99 -13.37 -1.88 -26.01
C CYS A 99 -14.70 -1.71 -26.76
N GLY A 100 -15.06 -0.47 -27.08
CA GLY A 100 -16.22 -0.16 -27.90
C GLY A 100 -16.09 1.20 -28.56
N PHE A 101 -16.96 1.47 -29.54
CA PHE A 101 -17.05 2.79 -30.14
C PHE A 101 -17.77 3.77 -29.22
N ASP A 102 -17.48 5.05 -29.41
CA ASP A 102 -18.19 6.13 -28.74
C ASP A 102 -19.69 6.12 -29.14
N PRO A 103 -20.62 5.84 -28.19
CA PRO A 103 -22.06 5.91 -28.45
C PRO A 103 -22.55 7.33 -28.81
N THR A 104 -21.77 8.34 -28.46
CA THR A 104 -22.10 9.77 -28.40
C THR A 104 -21.14 10.61 -29.26
N ALA A 105 -20.51 9.97 -30.25
CA ALA A 105 -19.54 10.50 -31.20
C ALA A 105 -19.50 12.04 -31.33
N ASP A 106 -18.38 12.62 -30.91
CA ASP A 106 -18.12 14.05 -30.96
C ASP A 106 -16.84 14.40 -31.75
N GLY A 107 -16.14 15.46 -31.34
CA GLY A 107 -14.91 15.96 -31.97
C GLY A 107 -13.62 15.42 -31.37
N LEU A 108 -13.71 14.56 -30.36
CA LEU A 108 -12.61 13.84 -29.74
C LEU A 108 -12.35 12.54 -30.50
N PHE A 109 -11.12 12.03 -30.34
CA PHE A 109 -10.62 10.88 -31.09
C PHE A 109 -9.56 10.13 -30.30
N CYS A 110 -9.45 8.83 -30.58
CA CYS A 110 -8.35 7.99 -30.12
C CYS A 110 -7.38 7.63 -31.24
N ASP A 111 -6.14 8.12 -31.15
CA ASP A 111 -5.12 7.95 -32.19
C ASP A 111 -4.41 6.58 -32.12
N VAL A 112 -4.83 5.72 -31.20
CA VAL A 112 -4.28 4.37 -30.98
C VAL A 112 -5.41 3.33 -30.87
N PRO A 113 -5.16 2.06 -31.22
CA PRO A 113 -6.11 0.97 -30.99
C PRO A 113 -6.34 0.74 -29.48
N CYS A 114 -7.56 0.32 -29.11
CA CYS A 114 -7.80 -0.21 -27.77
C CYS A 114 -7.09 -1.54 -27.57
N ASP A 115 -6.10 -1.55 -26.68
CA ASP A 115 -5.31 -2.72 -26.36
C ASP A 115 -6.00 -3.59 -25.27
N PRO A 116 -5.77 -4.92 -25.27
CA PRO A 116 -6.14 -5.75 -24.14
C PRO A 116 -5.29 -5.41 -22.90
N PRO A 117 -5.76 -5.71 -21.67
CA PRO A 117 -5.03 -5.40 -20.45
C PRO A 117 -3.60 -5.91 -20.51
N THR A 118 -2.64 -5.00 -20.36
CA THR A 118 -1.24 -5.37 -20.31
C THR A 118 -0.95 -6.06 -18.97
N ALA A 119 -0.20 -7.17 -19.04
CA ALA A 119 0.25 -7.84 -17.83
C ALA A 119 1.41 -7.04 -17.24
N THR A 120 1.14 -6.32 -16.15
CA THR A 120 2.15 -5.63 -15.37
C THR A 120 2.93 -6.63 -14.53
N THR A 121 4.25 -6.68 -14.71
CA THR A 121 5.13 -7.47 -13.85
C THR A 121 5.33 -6.74 -12.52
N PRO A 122 5.14 -7.40 -11.36
CA PRO A 122 5.40 -6.79 -10.07
C PRO A 122 6.83 -6.27 -9.97
N SER A 123 7.00 -5.06 -9.42
CA SER A 123 8.30 -4.48 -9.13
C SER A 123 8.81 -5.01 -7.81
N THR A 124 10.01 -5.61 -7.79
CA THR A 124 10.64 -6.09 -6.54
C THR A 124 11.13 -4.97 -5.65
N ASP A 125 11.30 -3.77 -6.21
CA ASP A 125 11.82 -2.61 -5.49
C ASP A 125 10.69 -1.82 -4.81
N HIS A 126 9.43 -2.11 -5.17
CA HIS A 126 8.24 -1.53 -4.53
C HIS A 126 7.55 -2.61 -3.70
N ARG A 127 7.29 -2.31 -2.44
CA ARG A 127 6.74 -3.30 -1.50
C ARG A 127 5.68 -2.71 -0.60
N ILE A 128 4.63 -3.48 -0.34
CA ILE A 128 3.67 -3.23 0.74
C ILE A 128 3.89 -4.30 1.80
N ASP A 129 4.23 -3.85 2.99
CA ASP A 129 4.45 -4.70 4.15
C ASP A 129 3.50 -4.34 5.29
N LEU A 130 3.30 -5.33 6.15
CA LEU A 130 2.51 -5.21 7.36
C LEU A 130 3.41 -5.54 8.55
N ASN A 131 3.50 -4.61 9.47
CA ASN A 131 4.18 -4.78 10.75
C ASN A 131 3.15 -4.60 11.87
N TYR A 132 3.37 -5.16 13.05
CA TYR A 132 2.43 -5.01 14.15
C TYR A 132 3.14 -4.69 15.46
N ALA A 133 2.42 -4.02 16.34
CA ALA A 133 2.76 -3.83 17.73
C ALA A 133 1.55 -4.24 18.58
N VAL A 134 1.78 -5.06 19.60
CA VAL A 134 0.74 -5.47 20.55
C VAL A 134 0.69 -4.44 21.66
N ILE A 135 -0.44 -3.72 21.78
CA ILE A 135 -0.60 -2.71 22.84
C ILE A 135 -1.34 -3.30 24.04
N PHE A 136 -2.27 -4.22 23.78
CA PHE A 136 -2.99 -4.98 24.80
C PHE A 136 -3.33 -6.38 24.25
N PRO A 137 -3.54 -7.40 25.10
CA PRO A 137 -3.68 -8.79 24.65
C PRO A 137 -4.80 -9.05 23.63
N LEU A 138 -5.76 -8.12 23.47
CA LEU A 138 -6.87 -8.24 22.53
C LEU A 138 -6.94 -7.10 21.49
N GLU A 139 -6.02 -6.12 21.53
CA GLU A 139 -6.00 -4.96 20.65
C GLU A 139 -4.62 -4.80 20.00
N TRP A 140 -4.60 -4.80 18.67
CA TRP A 140 -3.39 -4.86 17.87
C TRP A 140 -3.32 -3.63 17.01
N LEU A 141 -2.17 -2.96 17.02
CA LEU A 141 -1.86 -1.96 16.01
C LEU A 141 -1.08 -2.61 14.88
N VAL A 142 -1.57 -2.46 13.66
CA VAL A 142 -0.93 -2.97 12.46
C VAL A 142 -0.55 -1.78 11.59
N SER A 143 0.75 -1.57 11.41
CA SER A 143 1.30 -0.55 10.53
C SER A 143 1.36 -1.10 9.10
N VAL A 144 0.75 -0.37 8.16
CA VAL A 144 0.90 -0.60 6.73
C VAL A 144 2.05 0.27 6.24
N THR A 145 3.13 -0.37 5.79
CA THR A 145 4.32 0.33 5.33
C THR A 145 4.56 0.12 3.84
N ILE A 146 5.11 1.14 3.18
CA ILE A 146 5.52 1.09 1.77
C ILE A 146 7.03 1.29 1.65
N ASP A 147 7.66 0.46 0.83
CA ASP A 147 8.98 0.71 0.26
C ASP A 147 8.82 1.21 -1.17
N THR A 148 9.48 2.31 -1.50
CA THR A 148 9.51 2.85 -2.87
C THR A 148 10.83 3.58 -3.14
N PRO A 149 11.57 3.22 -4.22
CA PRO A 149 12.83 3.88 -4.59
C PRO A 149 12.60 5.28 -5.20
N ASP A 150 11.39 5.54 -5.70
CA ASP A 150 11.01 6.76 -6.41
C ASP A 150 9.80 7.43 -5.73
N PRO A 151 9.63 8.76 -5.88
CA PRO A 151 8.46 9.44 -5.33
C PRO A 151 7.15 9.00 -6.00
N LEU A 152 6.10 8.85 -5.20
CA LEU A 152 4.78 8.41 -5.67
C LEU A 152 3.79 9.58 -5.75
N ALA A 153 3.01 9.66 -6.83
CA ALA A 153 1.87 10.57 -6.95
C ALA A 153 0.66 10.09 -6.14
N GLY A 154 0.56 8.78 -5.92
CA GLY A 154 -0.52 8.16 -5.18
C GLY A 154 -0.40 6.65 -5.13
N PHE A 155 -1.35 6.01 -4.46
CA PHE A 155 -1.45 4.56 -4.38
C PHE A 155 -2.87 4.14 -3.99
N SER A 156 -3.24 2.91 -4.35
CA SER A 156 -4.46 2.24 -3.90
C SER A 156 -4.11 0.88 -3.32
N LEU A 157 -4.77 0.52 -2.22
CA LEU A 157 -4.57 -0.77 -1.59
C LEU A 157 -5.84 -1.30 -0.92
N GLY A 158 -5.93 -2.62 -0.82
CA GLY A 158 -6.84 -3.31 0.07
C GLY A 158 -6.06 -4.12 1.10
N ILE A 159 -6.51 -4.16 2.35
CA ILE A 159 -5.99 -5.06 3.38
C ILE A 159 -7.14 -5.97 3.82
N CYS A 160 -7.02 -7.28 3.61
CA CYS A 160 -8.00 -8.27 4.02
C CYS A 160 -7.60 -9.01 5.30
N HIS A 161 -8.62 -9.52 5.99
CA HIS A 161 -8.52 -10.45 7.10
C HIS A 161 -9.75 -11.38 7.09
N ASP A 162 -9.69 -12.49 7.85
CA ASP A 162 -10.88 -13.29 8.11
C ASP A 162 -11.75 -12.60 9.18
N PRO A 163 -13.00 -12.18 8.87
CA PRO A 163 -13.89 -11.54 9.83
C PRO A 163 -14.34 -12.44 10.98
N ALA A 164 -14.07 -13.74 10.91
CA ALA A 164 -14.28 -14.66 12.03
C ALA A 164 -13.19 -14.54 13.11
N ASP A 165 -11.99 -14.10 12.73
CA ASP A 165 -10.82 -14.00 13.63
C ASP A 165 -10.60 -12.57 14.14
N LEU A 166 -10.86 -11.57 13.29
CA LEU A 166 -10.50 -10.19 13.51
C LEU A 166 -11.64 -9.22 13.18
N MET A 167 -11.62 -8.08 13.84
CA MET A 167 -12.42 -6.92 13.48
C MET A 167 -11.54 -5.69 13.40
N LEU A 168 -11.53 -5.03 12.24
CA LEU A 168 -10.92 -3.72 12.06
C LEU A 168 -11.84 -2.65 12.69
N VAL A 169 -11.34 -1.92 13.69
CA VAL A 169 -12.14 -0.93 14.42
C VAL A 169 -11.75 0.51 14.10
N ASP A 170 -10.52 0.75 13.68
CA ASP A 170 -10.06 2.09 13.30
C ASP A 170 -8.96 2.06 12.24
N ILE A 171 -8.90 3.13 11.46
CA ILE A 171 -7.84 3.39 10.48
C ILE A 171 -7.41 4.83 10.66
N SER A 172 -6.12 5.03 10.84
CA SER A 172 -5.51 6.36 10.91
C SER A 172 -4.34 6.46 9.94
N PHE A 173 -4.03 7.68 9.48
CA PHE A 173 -2.81 7.91 8.72
C PHE A 173 -1.58 7.71 9.60
N GLY A 174 -0.61 6.98 9.07
CA GLY A 174 0.67 6.73 9.71
C GLY A 174 1.58 7.95 9.70
N ASN A 175 2.73 7.82 10.35
CA ASN A 175 3.64 8.94 10.60
C ASN A 175 4.23 9.57 9.33
N ASP A 176 4.31 8.81 8.23
CA ASP A 176 4.86 9.32 6.96
C ASP A 176 3.77 9.90 6.05
N LEU A 177 2.53 9.40 6.11
CA LEU A 177 1.43 9.93 5.29
C LEU A 177 0.71 11.12 5.95
N ALA A 178 0.55 11.12 7.28
CA ALA A 178 -0.19 12.18 7.98
C ALA A 178 0.37 13.60 7.74
N PRO A 179 1.70 13.82 7.72
CA PRO A 179 2.29 15.14 7.44
C PRO A 179 2.15 15.58 5.98
N ILE A 180 2.00 14.63 5.05
CA ILE A 180 1.81 14.91 3.62
C ILE A 180 0.45 15.58 3.40
N GLN A 181 -0.57 15.18 4.17
CA GLN A 181 -1.96 15.64 4.03
C GLN A 181 -2.45 15.47 2.59
N PRO A 182 -2.64 14.21 2.13
CA PRO A 182 -3.03 13.95 0.74
C PRO A 182 -4.28 14.74 0.35
N GLU A 183 -4.24 15.38 -0.83
CA GLU A 183 -5.36 16.20 -1.31
C GLU A 183 -6.63 15.39 -1.59
N PHE A 184 -6.49 14.08 -1.81
CA PHE A 184 -7.59 13.14 -1.82
C PHE A 184 -7.21 11.83 -1.14
N ALA A 185 -8.06 11.39 -0.21
CA ALA A 185 -8.00 10.06 0.37
C ALA A 185 -9.42 9.56 0.62
N ALA A 186 -9.71 8.34 0.17
CA ALA A 186 -10.98 7.67 0.39
C ALA A 186 -10.70 6.26 0.91
N SER A 187 -11.13 5.98 2.14
CA SER A 187 -10.99 4.67 2.76
C SER A 187 -12.37 4.12 3.13
N ILE A 188 -12.60 2.85 2.80
CA ILE A 188 -13.87 2.15 3.07
C ILE A 188 -13.55 0.95 3.96
N VAL A 189 -14.08 0.97 5.19
CA VAL A 189 -14.00 -0.18 6.11
C VAL A 189 -15.08 -1.18 5.72
N LEU A 190 -14.65 -2.42 5.49
CA LEU A 190 -15.49 -3.57 5.17
C LEU A 190 -15.41 -4.57 6.32
N LEU A 191 -16.28 -5.58 6.29
CA LEU A 191 -16.27 -6.61 7.33
C LEU A 191 -14.98 -7.43 7.29
N ASP A 192 -14.49 -7.73 6.09
CA ASP A 192 -13.34 -8.57 5.76
C ASP A 192 -12.07 -7.76 5.47
N GLY A 193 -12.04 -6.46 5.74
CA GLY A 193 -10.88 -5.63 5.47
C GLY A 193 -11.15 -4.14 5.37
N PHE A 194 -10.28 -3.44 4.65
CA PHE A 194 -10.58 -2.11 4.15
C PHE A 194 -9.94 -1.90 2.79
N THR A 195 -10.49 -0.96 2.04
CA THR A 195 -9.88 -0.41 0.82
C THR A 195 -9.49 1.04 1.06
N SER A 196 -8.43 1.49 0.39
CA SER A 196 -8.03 2.89 0.43
C SER A 196 -7.42 3.34 -0.88
N TYR A 197 -7.76 4.57 -1.27
CA TYR A 197 -7.24 5.27 -2.43
C TYR A 197 -6.63 6.58 -1.94
N VAL A 198 -5.39 6.85 -2.30
CA VAL A 198 -4.66 8.03 -1.88
C VAL A 198 -4.05 8.71 -3.10
N LEU A 199 -4.41 9.97 -3.32
CA LEU A 199 -3.72 10.86 -4.24
C LEU A 199 -3.07 11.95 -3.42
N VAL A 200 -1.75 12.07 -3.58
CA VAL A 200 -0.96 13.06 -2.83
C VAL A 200 -1.32 14.46 -3.27
N SER A 201 -1.41 14.71 -4.58
CA SER A 201 -1.83 16.00 -5.11
C SER A 201 -2.70 15.87 -6.37
N LEU A 202 -3.83 16.59 -6.35
CA LEU A 202 -4.74 16.81 -7.48
C LEU A 202 -4.19 17.84 -8.48
N PHE A 203 -3.08 18.51 -8.16
CA PHE A 203 -2.40 19.48 -9.01
C PHE A 203 -0.96 19.09 -9.33
N GLY A 204 -0.54 17.87 -8.97
CA GLY A 204 0.85 17.39 -9.16
C GLY A 204 1.91 18.23 -8.45
N SER A 205 1.54 18.96 -7.39
CA SER A 205 2.44 19.89 -6.70
C SER A 205 3.30 19.24 -5.61
N GLN A 206 2.94 18.02 -5.22
CA GLN A 206 3.58 17.23 -4.18
C GLN A 206 3.52 15.75 -4.55
N THR A 207 4.50 14.99 -4.08
CA THR A 207 4.55 13.53 -4.15
C THR A 207 4.89 12.97 -2.76
N LEU A 208 4.55 11.72 -2.52
CA LEU A 208 5.06 10.95 -1.41
C LEU A 208 6.56 10.71 -1.67
N PRO A 209 7.48 11.11 -0.78
CA PRO A 209 8.91 10.92 -0.99
C PRO A 209 9.29 9.44 -1.12
N ALA A 210 10.39 9.17 -1.82
CA ALA A 210 11.04 7.86 -1.81
C ALA A 210 11.54 7.51 -0.41
N GLY A 211 11.47 6.23 -0.06
CA GLY A 211 11.89 5.75 1.24
C GLY A 211 11.58 4.27 1.47
N THR A 212 12.02 3.78 2.62
CA THR A 212 11.79 2.41 3.08
C THR A 212 11.02 2.45 4.39
N SER A 213 10.11 1.51 4.56
CA SER A 213 9.25 1.35 5.72
C SER A 213 8.46 2.62 6.05
N LEU A 214 8.02 3.33 5.00
CA LEU A 214 7.21 4.53 5.15
C LEU A 214 5.83 4.15 5.66
N GLU A 215 5.46 4.60 6.85
CA GLU A 215 4.22 4.25 7.53
C GLU A 215 3.03 5.04 6.97
N MET A 216 2.21 4.36 6.16
CA MET A 216 1.07 4.97 5.48
C MET A 216 -0.18 4.97 6.34
N PHE A 217 -0.46 3.84 6.98
CA PHE A 217 -1.62 3.66 7.84
C PHE A 217 -1.25 2.93 9.12
N VAL A 218 -1.95 3.28 10.20
CA VAL A 218 -1.99 2.49 11.42
C VAL A 218 -3.42 1.99 11.59
N LEU A 219 -3.57 0.68 11.57
CA LEU A 219 -4.84 -0.03 11.68
C LEU A 219 -5.00 -0.51 13.12
N THR A 220 -6.17 -0.27 13.71
CA THR A 220 -6.49 -0.84 15.02
C THR A 220 -7.40 -2.03 14.82
N TYR A 221 -6.90 -3.21 15.18
CA TYR A 221 -7.64 -4.46 15.16
C TYR A 221 -8.01 -4.87 16.59
N VAL A 222 -9.21 -5.44 16.73
CA VAL A 222 -9.57 -6.19 17.94
C VAL A 222 -9.76 -7.65 17.59
N THR A 223 -9.29 -8.52 18.48
CA THR A 223 -9.55 -9.96 18.41
C THR A 223 -10.80 -10.30 19.21
N GLY A 224 -11.49 -11.38 18.83
CA GLY A 224 -12.60 -11.89 19.63
C GLY A 224 -12.15 -12.33 21.04
N ILE A 225 -13.11 -12.68 21.90
CA ILE A 225 -12.84 -13.28 23.22
C ILE A 225 -12.20 -14.68 23.15
N VAL A 226 -12.07 -15.23 21.95
CA VAL A 226 -11.41 -16.49 21.66
C VAL A 226 -10.08 -16.15 21.01
N ALA A 227 -9.00 -16.84 21.40
CA ALA A 227 -7.70 -16.65 20.78
C ALA A 227 -7.82 -16.75 19.24
N PRO A 228 -7.19 -15.82 18.47
CA PRO A 228 -7.28 -15.83 17.01
C PRO A 228 -6.79 -17.18 16.47
N SER A 229 -7.38 -17.63 15.36
CA SER A 229 -6.98 -18.89 14.73
C SER A 229 -5.46 -18.94 14.51
N PRO A 230 -4.80 -20.11 14.68
CA PRO A 230 -3.39 -20.25 14.31
C PRO A 230 -3.14 -20.04 12.81
N THR A 231 -4.20 -19.96 12.00
CA THR A 231 -4.15 -19.64 10.57
C THR A 231 -4.60 -18.22 10.26
N MET A 232 -4.84 -17.38 11.27
CA MET A 232 -5.21 -15.98 11.09
C MET A 232 -4.11 -15.27 10.28
N GLN A 233 -4.53 -14.48 9.30
CA GLN A 233 -3.65 -13.65 8.49
C GLN A 233 -4.32 -12.32 8.19
N ILE A 234 -3.49 -11.28 8.09
CA ILE A 234 -3.83 -9.99 7.51
C ILE A 234 -2.95 -9.83 6.28
N CYS A 235 -3.53 -9.54 5.12
CA CYS A 235 -2.79 -9.49 3.85
C CYS A 235 -3.19 -8.29 3.01
N PRO A 236 -2.26 -7.66 2.28
CA PRO A 236 -2.63 -6.85 1.13
C PRO A 236 -3.37 -7.71 0.08
N CYS A 237 -4.47 -7.21 -0.46
CA CYS A 237 -5.26 -7.93 -1.47
C CYS A 237 -5.99 -6.99 -2.43
N ASP A 238 -6.46 -7.57 -3.53
CA ASP A 238 -7.18 -6.93 -4.62
C ASP A 238 -8.59 -7.51 -4.83
N THR A 239 -9.21 -7.99 -3.75
CA THR A 239 -10.49 -8.72 -3.80
C THR A 239 -11.64 -8.03 -3.05
N LEU A 240 -11.35 -6.91 -2.38
CA LEU A 240 -12.29 -6.21 -1.50
C LEU A 240 -13.10 -5.16 -2.25
N GLY A 241 -14.39 -5.08 -1.94
CA GLY A 241 -15.34 -4.14 -2.56
C GLY A 241 -16.15 -4.76 -3.70
N THR A 242 -17.20 -4.07 -4.14
CA THR A 242 -18.00 -4.50 -5.30
C THR A 242 -17.25 -4.36 -6.62
N ASN A 243 -16.43 -3.32 -6.71
CA ASN A 243 -15.36 -3.16 -7.69
C ASN A 243 -14.06 -3.36 -6.94
N PRO A 244 -13.41 -4.53 -7.07
CA PRO A 244 -12.24 -4.85 -6.27
C PRO A 244 -11.14 -3.81 -6.42
N VAL A 245 -10.62 -3.30 -5.29
CA VAL A 245 -9.51 -2.34 -5.31
C VAL A 245 -8.28 -2.97 -5.96
N THR A 246 -7.63 -2.24 -6.86
CA THR A 246 -6.34 -2.68 -7.41
C THR A 246 -5.22 -2.35 -6.44
N LEU A 247 -4.35 -3.32 -6.14
CA LEU A 247 -3.08 -3.05 -5.46
C LEU A 247 -2.12 -2.33 -6.43
N LEU A 248 -1.97 -1.02 -6.24
CA LEU A 248 -1.28 -0.18 -7.19
C LEU A 248 -0.56 0.98 -6.51
N MET A 249 0.66 1.26 -6.96
CA MET A 249 1.35 2.52 -6.72
C MET A 249 1.45 3.28 -8.04
N VAL A 250 1.48 4.61 -7.99
CA VAL A 250 1.60 5.45 -9.18
C VAL A 250 2.78 6.39 -8.98
N ASP A 251 3.75 6.36 -9.89
CA ASP A 251 4.90 7.27 -9.81
C ASP A 251 4.54 8.71 -10.18
N GLY A 252 5.51 9.63 -10.04
CA GLY A 252 5.32 11.04 -10.42
C GLY A 252 5.05 11.28 -11.92
N ASP A 253 5.37 10.30 -12.78
CA ASP A 253 5.11 10.36 -14.21
C ASP A 253 3.72 9.82 -14.59
N GLY A 254 3.01 9.22 -13.63
CA GLY A 254 1.69 8.62 -13.83
C GLY A 254 1.74 7.16 -14.25
N ASN A 255 2.91 6.50 -14.16
CA ASN A 255 3.02 5.10 -14.53
C ASN A 255 2.48 4.19 -13.41
N PRO A 256 1.71 3.15 -13.76
CA PRO A 256 1.26 2.14 -12.80
C PRO A 256 2.41 1.22 -12.38
N ILE A 257 2.54 1.02 -11.07
CA ILE A 257 3.52 0.13 -10.46
C ILE A 257 2.79 -0.88 -9.58
N VAL A 258 2.89 -2.16 -9.93
CA VAL A 258 2.37 -3.25 -9.10
C VAL A 258 3.41 -3.61 -8.05
N PRO A 259 3.14 -3.43 -6.75
CA PRO A 259 4.10 -3.74 -5.70
C PRO A 259 4.13 -5.24 -5.38
N THR A 260 5.23 -5.69 -4.80
CA THR A 260 5.27 -6.95 -4.06
C THR A 260 4.61 -6.79 -2.69
N THR A 261 4.10 -7.87 -2.12
CA THR A 261 3.34 -7.82 -0.86
C THR A 261 3.77 -8.91 0.11
N SER A 262 3.65 -8.64 1.41
CA SER A 262 3.79 -9.63 2.47
C SER A 262 2.56 -9.66 3.36
N CYS A 263 2.12 -10.86 3.72
CA CYS A 263 1.09 -11.04 4.73
C CYS A 263 1.69 -11.02 6.13
N LEU A 264 0.91 -10.52 7.07
CA LEU A 264 1.12 -10.74 8.50
C LEU A 264 0.36 -12.00 8.91
N GLY A 265 1.05 -12.97 9.51
CA GLY A 265 0.42 -14.17 10.07
C GLY A 265 0.07 -14.02 11.55
N HIS A 266 -0.65 -14.99 12.09
CA HIS A 266 -0.78 -15.16 13.54
C HIS A 266 0.64 -15.14 14.16
N PRO A 267 0.88 -14.32 15.18
CA PRO A 267 2.10 -14.35 15.95
C PRO A 267 2.11 -15.70 16.66
N THR A 268 2.75 -16.67 16.04
CA THR A 268 2.95 -17.96 16.67
C THR A 268 3.78 -17.69 17.92
N PRO A 269 3.37 -18.16 19.10
CA PRO A 269 4.31 -18.22 20.20
C PRO A 269 5.55 -18.94 19.68
N PRO A 270 6.75 -18.42 19.97
CA PRO A 270 7.99 -19.06 19.56
C PRO A 270 7.99 -20.52 20.09
N PRO A 271 8.83 -21.40 19.52
CA PRO A 271 9.09 -22.69 20.14
C PRO A 271 9.27 -22.54 21.66
N SER A 272 8.59 -23.37 22.44
CA SER A 272 8.60 -23.31 23.92
C SER A 272 10.03 -23.16 24.45
N GLY A 273 10.26 -22.18 25.33
CA GLY A 273 11.58 -21.89 25.91
C GLY A 273 12.43 -20.87 25.14
N MET A 274 11.87 -20.13 24.18
CA MET A 274 12.55 -18.97 23.57
C MET A 274 12.07 -17.66 24.19
N PHE A 275 13.01 -16.74 24.44
CA PHE A 275 12.72 -15.46 25.08
C PHE A 275 13.74 -14.37 24.68
N ALA A 276 13.46 -13.13 25.10
CA ALA A 276 14.44 -12.04 25.12
C ALA A 276 14.63 -11.54 26.56
N ARG A 277 15.83 -11.71 27.08
CA ARG A 277 16.25 -11.31 28.43
C ARG A 277 16.03 -9.81 28.62
N GLY A 278 15.46 -9.45 29.77
CA GLY A 278 15.18 -8.06 30.14
C GLY A 278 13.72 -7.65 29.98
N ASP A 279 12.94 -8.24 29.07
CA ASP A 279 11.51 -7.91 28.87
C ASP A 279 10.62 -8.67 29.89
N CYS A 280 10.82 -8.37 31.17
CA CYS A 280 10.21 -9.08 32.29
C CYS A 280 8.68 -8.92 32.35
N ASN A 281 8.12 -7.88 31.70
CA ASN A 281 6.69 -7.62 31.68
C ASN A 281 5.99 -8.04 30.35
N ASP A 282 6.69 -8.76 29.48
CA ASP A 282 6.23 -9.22 28.17
C ASP A 282 5.69 -8.10 27.25
N SER A 283 6.26 -6.89 27.34
CA SER A 283 5.87 -5.75 26.52
C SER A 283 6.45 -5.77 25.11
N GLY A 284 7.44 -6.63 24.85
CA GLY A 284 8.21 -6.66 23.62
C GLY A 284 9.30 -5.59 23.54
N SER A 285 9.56 -4.88 24.64
CA SER A 285 10.58 -3.84 24.71
C SER A 285 11.32 -3.90 26.04
N PHE A 286 12.63 -3.63 26.03
CA PHE A 286 13.42 -3.55 27.26
C PHE A 286 13.58 -2.09 27.71
N ASP A 287 12.87 -1.70 28.77
CA ASP A 287 12.93 -0.36 29.36
C ASP A 287 12.78 -0.35 30.91
N ILE A 288 12.51 0.82 31.49
CA ILE A 288 12.40 0.96 32.95
C ILE A 288 11.17 0.23 33.53
N SER A 289 10.13 0.00 32.72
CA SER A 289 8.90 -0.65 33.14
C SER A 289 9.13 -2.12 33.50
N ASP A 290 10.13 -2.79 32.91
CA ASP A 290 10.55 -4.14 33.26
C ASP A 290 11.09 -4.23 34.69
N GLY A 291 11.98 -3.29 35.04
CA GLY A 291 12.53 -3.21 36.39
C GLY A 291 11.46 -2.89 37.44
N ILE A 292 10.48 -2.06 37.10
CA ILE A 292 9.33 -1.76 37.97
C ILE A 292 8.47 -3.01 38.16
N PHE A 293 8.15 -3.71 37.07
CA PHE A 293 7.37 -4.94 37.10
C PHE A 293 8.02 -6.01 37.97
N LEU A 294 9.33 -6.22 37.81
CA LEU A 294 10.08 -7.18 38.63
C LEU A 294 10.08 -6.80 40.12
N LEU A 295 10.26 -5.52 40.45
CA LEU A 295 10.15 -5.06 41.84
C LEU A 295 8.75 -5.30 42.42
N ASP A 296 7.70 -5.03 41.65
CA ASP A 296 6.32 -5.29 42.05
C ASP A 296 6.05 -6.78 42.23
N TYR A 297 6.65 -7.66 41.42
CA TYR A 297 6.59 -9.10 41.62
C TYR A 297 7.28 -9.50 42.94
N LEU A 298 8.54 -9.08 43.14
CA LEU A 298 9.36 -9.46 44.30
C LEU A 298 8.78 -8.99 45.64
N PHE A 299 8.15 -7.80 45.66
CA PHE A 299 7.69 -7.16 46.90
C PHE A 299 6.17 -7.01 47.02
N GLY A 300 5.43 -7.11 45.92
CA GLY A 300 3.98 -6.93 45.86
C GLY A 300 3.19 -8.23 45.70
N GLN A 301 3.78 -9.31 45.15
CA GLN A 301 3.18 -10.64 44.93
C GLN A 301 1.81 -10.67 44.22
N THR A 302 1.40 -9.60 43.54
CA THR A 302 0.11 -9.53 42.83
C THR A 302 0.21 -9.80 41.34
N GLN A 303 1.43 -9.87 40.79
CA GLN A 303 1.67 -10.09 39.36
C GLN A 303 2.14 -11.52 39.11
N THR A 304 1.76 -12.09 37.96
CA THR A 304 2.25 -13.38 37.49
C THR A 304 3.33 -13.15 36.45
N VAL A 305 4.51 -13.75 36.65
CA VAL A 305 5.59 -13.77 35.66
C VAL A 305 5.31 -14.93 34.71
N ASN A 306 5.16 -14.66 33.42
CA ASN A 306 4.82 -15.67 32.41
C ASN A 306 6.05 -16.38 31.83
N CYS A 307 7.20 -15.70 31.89
CA CYS A 307 8.51 -16.19 31.48
C CYS A 307 9.53 -15.73 32.50
N ALA A 308 10.07 -16.65 33.29
CA ALA A 308 10.99 -16.30 34.37
C ALA A 308 12.38 -15.92 33.83
N ASP A 309 12.78 -16.48 32.69
CA ASP A 309 14.08 -16.20 32.07
C ASP A 309 14.20 -14.75 31.55
N THR A 310 13.08 -14.08 31.23
CA THR A 310 13.12 -12.64 30.86
C THR A 310 13.47 -11.77 32.06
N CYS A 311 13.13 -12.22 33.26
CA CYS A 311 13.35 -11.49 34.51
C CYS A 311 14.72 -11.77 35.14
N ASP A 312 15.43 -12.82 34.70
CA ASP A 312 16.81 -13.12 35.10
C ASP A 312 17.78 -12.32 34.21
N CYS A 313 17.95 -11.05 34.52
CA CYS A 313 18.71 -10.10 33.71
C CYS A 313 20.21 -10.32 33.77
N ASN A 314 20.72 -10.91 34.85
CA ASN A 314 22.15 -11.19 35.01
C ASN A 314 22.53 -12.65 34.70
N ASP A 315 21.55 -13.49 34.34
CA ASP A 315 21.70 -14.87 33.90
C ASP A 315 22.40 -15.74 34.96
N ASP A 316 21.99 -15.57 36.23
CA ASP A 316 22.55 -16.30 37.37
C ASP A 316 21.67 -17.46 37.88
N GLY A 317 20.56 -17.71 37.20
CA GLY A 317 19.57 -18.74 37.47
C GLY A 317 18.67 -18.42 38.66
N SER A 318 18.46 -17.13 38.94
CA SER A 318 17.69 -16.68 40.10
C SER A 318 17.09 -15.28 39.93
N MET A 319 15.79 -15.22 39.68
CA MET A 319 15.03 -13.96 39.67
C MET A 319 14.98 -13.28 41.06
N ASN A 320 15.76 -12.20 41.23
CA ASN A 320 15.89 -11.44 42.47
C ASN A 320 16.23 -9.94 42.24
N ILE A 321 16.65 -9.22 43.28
CA ILE A 321 16.93 -7.77 43.18
C ILE A 321 18.21 -7.48 42.38
N ALA A 322 19.11 -8.44 42.25
CA ALA A 322 20.33 -8.32 41.45
C ALA A 322 19.99 -8.07 39.98
N ASP A 323 18.92 -8.69 39.47
CA ASP A 323 18.43 -8.52 38.10
C ASP A 323 17.97 -7.09 37.83
N VAL A 324 17.18 -6.53 38.74
CA VAL A 324 16.73 -5.13 38.66
C VAL A 324 17.94 -4.19 38.62
N VAL A 325 18.94 -4.44 39.46
CA VAL A 325 20.16 -3.63 39.50
C VAL A 325 20.95 -3.78 38.20
N TYR A 326 21.04 -4.99 37.65
CA TYR A 326 21.73 -5.28 36.39
C TYR A 326 21.06 -4.56 35.22
N ALA A 327 19.73 -4.69 35.09
CA ALA A 327 18.94 -4.04 34.06
C ALA A 327 19.06 -2.51 34.10
N LEU A 328 18.89 -1.90 35.27
CA LEU A 328 19.00 -0.45 35.43
C LEU A 328 20.43 0.07 35.21
N ALA A 329 21.45 -0.74 35.54
CA ALA A 329 22.84 -0.39 35.26
C ALA A 329 23.11 -0.29 33.75
N TYR A 330 22.58 -1.22 32.96
CA TYR A 330 22.64 -1.12 31.49
C TYR A 330 21.87 0.11 30.99
N LEU A 331 20.61 0.28 31.41
CA LEU A 331 19.73 1.36 30.91
C LEU A 331 20.25 2.76 31.21
N PHE A 332 20.85 3.00 32.39
CA PHE A 332 21.15 4.35 32.87
C PHE A 332 22.62 4.64 33.14
N ASN A 333 23.47 3.62 33.31
CA ASN A 333 24.83 3.80 33.81
C ASN A 333 25.91 3.22 32.88
N GLY A 334 25.54 2.84 31.65
CA GLY A 334 26.47 2.20 30.70
C GLY A 334 27.05 0.89 31.24
N GLY A 335 26.23 0.15 32.02
CA GLY A 335 26.55 -1.18 32.50
C GLY A 335 26.76 -2.17 31.34
N PRO A 336 27.23 -3.39 31.65
CA PRO A 336 27.36 -4.44 30.66
C PRO A 336 26.01 -4.74 29.99
N GLU A 337 26.06 -5.09 28.70
CA GLU A 337 24.92 -5.64 27.98
C GLU A 337 24.39 -6.89 28.70
N LEU A 338 23.07 -7.13 28.61
CA LEU A 338 22.48 -8.33 29.16
C LEU A 338 22.98 -9.55 28.39
N PRO A 339 23.22 -10.69 29.07
CA PRO A 339 23.56 -11.94 28.40
C PRO A 339 22.50 -12.34 27.37
N ASP A 340 22.94 -13.02 26.31
CA ASP A 340 22.03 -13.54 25.29
C ASP A 340 20.97 -14.47 25.93
N PRO A 341 19.74 -14.52 25.37
CA PRO A 341 19.23 -13.78 24.21
C PRO A 341 18.76 -12.37 24.57
N PHE A 342 19.27 -11.30 23.93
CA PHE A 342 18.94 -9.91 24.27
C PHE A 342 18.50 -9.07 23.05
N GLN A 343 17.47 -8.23 23.23
CA GLN A 343 16.96 -7.13 22.37
C GLN A 343 16.62 -7.36 20.89
N VAL A 344 17.20 -8.33 20.18
CA VAL A 344 17.11 -8.37 18.71
C VAL A 344 16.65 -9.72 18.18
N ILE A 345 16.87 -10.81 18.92
CA ILE A 345 16.45 -12.14 18.49
C ILE A 345 16.11 -12.96 19.73
N CYS A 346 14.86 -13.42 19.80
CA CYS A 346 14.52 -14.46 20.75
C CYS A 346 15.37 -15.70 20.52
N GLY A 347 15.94 -16.20 21.61
CA GLY A 347 16.75 -17.41 21.59
C GLY A 347 16.36 -18.36 22.71
N PRO A 348 16.78 -19.62 22.62
CA PRO A 348 16.78 -20.50 23.79
C PRO A 348 17.73 -19.96 24.85
N ASP A 349 17.51 -20.32 26.11
CA ASP A 349 18.47 -20.06 27.18
C ASP A 349 19.81 -20.77 26.88
N PRO A 350 20.93 -20.03 26.67
CA PRO A 350 22.24 -20.64 26.49
C PRO A 350 22.76 -21.35 27.75
N THR A 351 22.18 -21.02 28.89
CA THR A 351 22.63 -21.37 30.25
C THR A 351 21.55 -22.10 31.06
N ASP A 352 20.74 -22.90 30.36
CA ASP A 352 19.63 -23.72 30.87
C ASP A 352 19.69 -24.03 32.37
N ASP A 353 18.74 -23.45 33.12
CA ASP A 353 18.63 -23.59 34.57
C ASP A 353 17.24 -24.08 35.04
N ALA A 354 16.79 -23.65 36.22
CA ALA A 354 15.50 -24.08 36.80
C ALA A 354 14.37 -23.09 36.54
N LEU A 355 14.69 -21.89 36.05
CA LEU A 355 13.75 -20.93 35.50
C LEU A 355 13.25 -21.45 34.14
N ASP A 356 12.00 -21.13 33.83
CA ASP A 356 11.39 -21.54 32.59
C ASP A 356 10.61 -20.40 31.95
N CYS A 357 10.41 -20.55 30.65
CA CYS A 357 9.50 -19.70 29.88
C CYS A 357 8.32 -20.50 29.39
N ALA A 358 7.31 -20.57 30.26
CA ALA A 358 6.03 -21.23 29.99
C ALA A 358 5.27 -20.55 28.84
N SER A 359 5.29 -19.21 28.78
CA SER A 359 4.78 -18.44 27.66
C SER A 359 5.49 -17.09 27.54
N TYR A 360 6.10 -16.84 26.39
CA TYR A 360 6.68 -15.56 26.01
C TYR A 360 6.41 -15.32 24.52
N TYR A 361 6.12 -14.09 24.12
CA TYR A 361 5.92 -13.74 22.71
C TYR A 361 7.17 -13.05 22.17
N CYS A 362 7.70 -13.58 21.08
CA CYS A 362 8.83 -12.98 20.41
C CYS A 362 8.33 -11.96 19.39
N PHE A 363 8.75 -10.71 19.56
CA PHE A 363 8.39 -9.58 18.72
C PHE A 363 9.52 -9.21 17.77
#